data_AF-A0A5E6P4L0-F1
#
_entry.id   AF-A0A5E6P4L0-F1
#
_cell.length_a   1.000
_cell.length_b   1.000
_cell.length_c   1.000
_cell.angle_alpha   90.00
_cell.angle_beta   90.00
_cell.angle_gamma   90.00
#
_symmetry.space_group_name_H-M   'P 1'
#
loop_
_entity.id
_entity.type
_entity.pdbx_description
1 polymer ?
#
loop_
_entity_poly.entity_id
_entity_poly.type
_entity_poly.pdbx_seq_one_letter_code
_entity_poly.pdbx_strand_id
1 'polypeptide(L)'
;MQIKPVFYTSGASRKVKVGDVLVHLLHVSPTKLQHAGTHVGLALCALFYLGKKGLNDTVITSIKAKMTLSEFKRLTDSDIPVWMQVALRQAI
;
A
#
# COMPACT_ATOMS: atom_id res chain seq x y z
N MET A 1 12.15 -4.92 18.31
CA MET A 1 10.81 -4.58 17.77
C MET A 1 10.14 -5.89 17.37
N GLN A 2 9.06 -6.31 18.03
CA GLN A 2 8.37 -7.58 17.70
C GLN A 2 7.48 -7.36 16.48
N ILE A 3 7.71 -8.12 15.40
CA ILE A 3 6.91 -8.04 14.17
C ILE A 3 5.54 -8.67 14.45
N LYS A 4 4.47 -7.91 14.21
CA LYS A 4 3.09 -8.41 14.30
C LYS A 4 2.62 -8.78 12.89
N PRO A 5 2.18 -10.03 12.64
CA PRO A 5 1.68 -10.43 11.33
C PRO A 5 0.28 -9.84 11.11
N VAL A 6 0.24 -8.72 10.37
CA VAL A 6 -0.97 -7.97 10.03
C VAL A 6 -1.24 -8.10 8.53
N PHE A 7 -2.46 -8.54 8.17
CA PHE A 7 -2.90 -8.69 6.80
C PHE A 7 -4.15 -7.89 6.54
N TYR A 8 -4.17 -7.16 5.43
CA TYR A 8 -5.34 -6.44 4.95
C TYR A 8 -6.24 -7.37 4.15
N THR A 9 -7.54 -7.36 4.46
CA THR A 9 -8.53 -8.23 3.85
C THR A 9 -9.83 -7.48 3.56
N SER A 10 -10.62 -8.00 2.62
CA SER A 10 -11.98 -7.49 2.35
C SER A 10 -13.01 -7.97 3.38
N GLY A 11 -12.70 -9.03 4.13
CA GLY A 11 -13.58 -9.57 5.18
C GLY A 11 -13.51 -8.79 6.49
N ALA A 12 -14.31 -9.20 7.47
CA ALA A 12 -14.36 -8.57 8.78
C ALA A 12 -13.03 -8.68 9.54
N SER A 13 -12.67 -7.60 10.24
CA SER A 13 -11.49 -7.52 11.11
C SER A 13 -11.60 -8.56 12.22
N ARG A 14 -10.57 -9.40 12.36
CA ARG A 14 -10.51 -10.43 13.40
C ARG A 14 -9.08 -10.84 13.70
N LYS A 15 -8.88 -11.41 14.88
CA LYS A 15 -7.61 -12.04 15.27
C LYS A 15 -7.79 -13.55 15.16
N VAL A 16 -6.82 -14.22 14.55
CA VAL A 16 -6.82 -15.67 14.39
C VAL A 16 -5.52 -16.20 14.98
N LYS A 17 -5.62 -17.20 15.87
CA LYS A 17 -4.45 -17.90 16.40
C LYS A 17 -4.10 -19.06 15.48
N VAL A 18 -2.88 -19.07 14.94
CA VAL A 18 -2.34 -20.14 14.10
C VAL A 18 -1.09 -20.69 14.79
N GLY A 19 -1.19 -21.88 15.37
CA GLY A 19 -0.16 -22.38 16.30
C GLY A 19 -0.01 -21.41 17.49
N ASP A 20 1.22 -20.96 17.77
CA ASP A 20 1.49 -19.94 18.80
C ASP A 20 1.49 -18.50 18.30
N VAL A 21 1.15 -18.28 17.02
CA VAL A 21 1.18 -16.96 16.38
C VAL A 21 -0.21 -16.35 16.34
N LEU A 22 -0.35 -15.12 16.85
CA LEU A 22 -1.57 -14.33 16.72
C LEU A 22 -1.52 -13.50 15.43
N VAL A 23 -2.34 -13.90 14.44
CA VAL A 23 -2.49 -13.22 13.15
C VAL A 23 -3.61 -12.19 13.23
N HIS A 24 -3.33 -10.99 12.75
CA HIS A 24 -4.29 -9.89 12.70
C HIS A 24 -4.80 -9.72 11.26
N LEU A 25 -6.08 -10.02 11.04
CA LEU A 25 -6.76 -9.71 9.79
C LEU A 25 -7.49 -8.39 9.97
N LEU A 26 -7.16 -7.39 9.18
CA LEU A 26 -7.77 -6.06 9.23
C LEU A 26 -8.61 -5.84 7.98
N HIS A 27 -9.88 -5.53 8.19
CA HIS A 27 -10.76 -5.04 7.14
C HIS A 27 -10.23 -3.71 6.62
N VAL A 28 -10.14 -3.57 5.30
CA VAL A 28 -9.83 -2.32 4.64
C VAL A 28 -10.78 -2.09 3.47
N SER A 29 -10.90 -0.83 3.03
CA SER A 29 -11.72 -0.49 1.88
C SER A 29 -11.18 -1.15 0.59
N PRO A 30 -12.04 -1.45 -0.40
CA PRO A 30 -11.62 -1.99 -1.69
C PRO A 30 -10.54 -1.14 -2.38
N THR A 31 -10.61 0.19 -2.23
CA THR A 31 -9.60 1.13 -2.74
C THR A 31 -8.19 0.80 -2.24
N LYS A 32 -8.04 0.32 -0.99
CA LYS A 32 -6.73 -0.08 -0.43
C LYS A 32 -6.27 -1.46 -0.88
N LEU A 33 -7.17 -2.29 -1.42
CA LEU A 33 -6.88 -3.65 -1.90
C LEU A 33 -6.68 -3.72 -3.41
N GLN A 34 -6.67 -2.58 -4.10
CA GLN A 34 -6.37 -2.52 -5.52
C GLN A 34 -5.01 -3.18 -5.81
N HIS A 35 -4.98 -4.00 -6.86
CA HIS A 35 -3.78 -4.72 -7.29
C HIS A 35 -3.13 -5.58 -6.19
N ALA A 36 -3.92 -6.12 -5.25
CA ALA A 36 -3.43 -7.01 -4.20
C ALA A 36 -2.56 -8.15 -4.77
N GLY A 37 -1.46 -8.45 -4.07
CA GLY A 37 -0.49 -9.47 -4.50
C GLY A 37 0.51 -9.01 -5.56
N THR A 38 0.48 -7.75 -5.99
CA THR A 38 1.45 -7.18 -6.96
C THR A 38 2.29 -6.07 -6.34
N HIS A 39 3.40 -5.69 -6.99
CA HIS A 39 4.21 -4.53 -6.57
C HIS A 39 3.42 -3.22 -6.56
N VAL A 40 2.44 -3.08 -7.48
CA VAL A 40 1.55 -1.90 -7.53
C VAL A 40 0.70 -1.83 -6.27
N GLY A 41 0.07 -2.94 -5.87
CA GLY A 41 -0.74 -3.00 -4.64
C GLY A 41 0.09 -2.78 -3.38
N LEU A 42 1.32 -3.30 -3.36
CA LEU A 42 2.26 -3.07 -2.25
C LEU A 42 2.63 -1.59 -2.13
N ALA A 43 2.95 -0.92 -3.23
CA ALA A 43 3.25 0.50 -3.25
C ALA A 43 2.04 1.33 -2.81
N LEU A 44 0.84 0.99 -3.27
CA LEU A 44 -0.41 1.63 -2.86
C LEU A 44 -0.63 1.51 -1.34
N CYS A 45 -0.42 0.32 -0.77
CA CYS A 45 -0.47 0.11 0.68
C CYS A 45 0.57 0.98 1.42
N ALA A 46 1.79 1.09 0.88
CA ALA A 46 2.84 1.92 1.45
C ALA A 46 2.47 3.41 1.44
N LEU A 47 1.91 3.93 0.34
CA LEU A 47 1.43 5.31 0.23
C LEU A 47 0.33 5.59 1.25
N PHE A 48 -0.64 4.67 1.42
CA PHE A 48 -1.67 4.81 2.45
C PHE A 48 -1.13 4.77 3.88
N TYR A 49 -0.09 3.97 4.12
CA TYR A 49 0.55 3.86 5.44
C TYR A 49 1.33 5.12 5.80
N LEU A 50 2.12 5.66 4.86
CA LEU A 50 2.90 6.87 5.06
C LEU A 50 2.01 8.12 5.17
N GLY A 51 0.90 8.14 4.42
CA GLY A 51 0.00 9.28 4.35
C GLY A 51 0.65 10.54 3.76
N LYS A 52 -0.11 11.64 3.74
CA LYS A 52 0.34 12.90 3.12
C LYS A 52 1.61 13.49 3.75
N LYS A 53 1.80 13.29 5.06
CA LYS A 53 2.97 13.83 5.80
C LYS A 53 4.23 12.98 5.65
N GLY A 54 4.07 11.67 5.46
CA GLY A 54 5.19 10.75 5.30
C GLY A 54 5.69 10.65 3.86
N LEU A 55 5.03 11.32 2.92
CA LEU A 55 5.40 11.32 1.52
C LEU A 55 6.39 12.46 1.24
N ASN A 56 7.59 12.09 0.81
CA ASN A 56 8.64 13.00 0.38
C ASN A 56 9.27 12.47 -0.92
N ASP A 57 10.08 13.29 -1.58
CA ASP A 57 10.65 12.92 -2.88
C ASP A 57 11.51 11.66 -2.80
N THR A 58 12.28 11.49 -1.72
CA THR A 58 13.15 10.33 -1.52
C THR A 58 12.35 9.01 -1.41
N VAL A 59 11.20 9.04 -0.73
CA VAL A 59 10.27 7.91 -0.68
C VAL A 59 9.73 7.62 -2.07
N ILE A 60 9.31 8.62 -2.83
CA ILE A 60 8.73 8.41 -4.17
C ILE A 60 9.79 7.83 -5.11
N THR A 61 11.03 8.34 -5.09
CA THR A 61 12.15 7.77 -5.84
C THR A 61 12.43 6.32 -5.44
N SER A 62 12.38 6.02 -4.13
CA SER A 62 12.59 4.66 -3.63
C SER A 62 11.49 3.69 -4.06
N ILE A 63 10.24 4.16 -4.10
CA ILE A 63 9.11 3.38 -4.63
C ILE A 63 9.34 3.14 -6.12
N LYS A 64 9.60 4.19 -6.91
CA LYS A 64 9.87 4.10 -8.35
C LYS A 64 11.00 3.13 -8.69
N ALA A 65 12.10 3.15 -7.93
CA ALA A 65 13.24 2.27 -8.17
C ALA A 65 12.92 0.77 -8.03
N LYS A 66 11.85 0.41 -7.31
CA LYS A 66 11.43 -0.98 -7.10
C LYS A 66 10.37 -1.47 -8.10
N MET A 67 10.04 -0.68 -9.11
CA MET A 67 9.01 -1.01 -10.08
C MET A 67 9.37 -0.56 -11.48
N THR A 68 8.78 -1.23 -12.46
CA THR A 68 8.90 -0.87 -13.87
C THR A 68 8.03 0.34 -14.22
N LEU A 69 8.32 0.99 -15.35
CA LEU A 69 7.53 2.14 -15.82
C LEU A 69 6.05 1.77 -16.05
N SER A 70 5.77 0.53 -16.50
CA SER A 70 4.40 0.05 -16.72
C SER A 70 3.64 -0.21 -15.43
N GLU A 71 4.32 -0.65 -14.37
CA GLU A 71 3.76 -0.76 -13.02
C GLU A 71 3.51 0.62 -12.41
N PHE A 72 4.45 1.56 -12.58
CA PHE A 72 4.26 2.93 -12.10
C PHE A 72 3.08 3.62 -12.79
N LYS A 73 2.91 3.42 -14.10
CA LYS A 73 1.74 3.92 -14.83
C LYS A 73 0.43 3.32 -14.30
N ARG A 74 0.41 2.01 -14.05
CA ARG A 74 -0.76 1.34 -13.42
C ARG A 74 -1.07 1.91 -12.03
N LEU A 75 -0.05 2.26 -11.24
CA LEU A 75 -0.23 2.92 -9.95
C LEU A 75 -0.87 4.30 -10.09
N THR A 76 -0.46 5.10 -11.09
CA THR A 76 -1.04 6.43 -11.33
C THR A 76 -2.46 6.37 -11.88
N ASP A 77 -2.80 5.30 -12.59
CA ASP A 77 -4.14 5.06 -13.16
C ASP A 77 -5.12 4.42 -12.14
N SER A 78 -4.64 4.04 -10.95
CA SER A 78 -5.47 3.44 -9.89
C SER A 78 -6.44 4.46 -9.27
N ASP A 79 -7.49 3.97 -8.60
CA ASP A 79 -8.39 4.82 -7.82
C ASP A 79 -7.69 5.28 -6.53
N ILE A 80 -7.06 6.44 -6.56
CA ILE A 80 -6.30 7.00 -5.43
C ILE A 80 -6.75 8.43 -5.11
N PRO A 81 -6.63 8.86 -3.83
CA PRO A 81 -6.98 10.21 -3.44
C PRO A 81 -6.18 11.28 -4.23
N VAL A 82 -6.79 12.44 -4.44
CA VAL A 82 -6.19 13.57 -5.19
C VAL A 82 -4.78 13.92 -4.70
N TRP A 83 -4.54 13.90 -3.40
CA TRP A 83 -3.21 14.22 -2.86
C TRP A 83 -2.13 13.21 -3.26
N MET A 84 -2.47 11.93 -3.43
CA MET A 84 -1.52 10.93 -3.96
C MET A 84 -1.27 11.16 -5.44
N GLN A 85 -2.32 11.46 -6.21
CA GLN A 85 -2.18 11.76 -7.64
C GLN A 85 -1.24 12.94 -7.88
N VAL A 86 -1.40 14.03 -7.11
CA VAL A 86 -0.53 15.21 -7.20
C VAL A 86 0.92 14.83 -6.92
N ALA A 87 1.17 14.09 -5.84
CA ALA A 87 2.53 13.71 -5.47
C ALA A 87 3.18 12.74 -6.48
N LEU A 88 2.41 11.79 -7.02
CA LEU A 88 2.93 10.86 -8.04
C LEU A 88 3.21 11.57 -9.37
N ARG A 89 2.39 12.56 -9.76
CA ARG A 89 2.60 13.36 -10.98
C ARG A 89 3.83 14.25 -10.90
N GLN A 90 4.15 14.81 -9.73
CA GLN A 90 5.37 15.60 -9.53
C GLN A 90 6.65 14.78 -9.74
N ALA A 91 6.55 13.46 -9.62
CA ALA A 91 7.69 12.59 -9.80
C ALA A 91 7.88 12.11 -11.24
N ILE A 92 6.85 12.18 -12.11
CA ILE A 92 6.92 11.76 -13.54
C ILE A 92 7.87 12.68 -14.29
#